data_AF-A0A7W1FYU8-F1
#
_entry.id   AF-A0A7W1FYU8-F1
#
_cell.length_a   1.000
_cell.length_b   1.000
_cell.length_c   1.000
_cell.angle_alpha   90.00
_cell.angle_beta   90.00
_cell.angle_gamma   90.00
#
_symmetry.space_group_name_H-M   'P 1'
#
loop_
_entity.id
_entity.type
_entity.pdbx_description
1 polymer ?
#
loop_
_entity_poly.entity_id
_entity_poly.type
_entity_poly.pdbx_seq_one_letter_code
_entity_poly.pdbx_strand_id
1 'polypeptide(L)'
;IVGSAIATAVAVLANNALRVIFLKIRFQMQPYDINSFKLILMSIVALLPSYFLPSLGNMFIDIAIRSAIVGGIFILLLLKMEAAPELNSKIRKNLKRFSISI
;
A
#
# COMPACT_ATOMS: atom_id res chain seq x y z
N ILE A 1 27.80 4.33 -1.84
CA ILE A 1 26.49 4.12 -1.15
C ILE A 1 25.34 4.07 -2.16
N VAL A 2 25.11 5.11 -2.98
CA VAL A 2 24.01 5.15 -3.96
C VAL A 2 24.01 3.98 -4.97
N GLY A 3 25.18 3.62 -5.52
CA GLY A 3 25.29 2.51 -6.48
C GLY A 3 24.87 1.14 -5.92
N SER A 4 25.11 0.89 -4.62
CA SER A 4 24.69 -0.35 -3.95
C SER A 4 23.18 -0.40 -3.76
N ALA A 5 22.55 0.74 -3.43
CA ALA A 5 21.10 0.85 -3.33
C ALA A 5 20.42 0.62 -4.69
N ILE A 6 20.95 1.23 -5.76
CA ILE A 6 20.44 1.03 -7.13
C ILE A 6 20.62 -0.42 -7.58
N ALA A 7 21.80 -1.01 -7.37
CA ALA A 7 22.05 -2.40 -7.71
C ALA A 7 21.09 -3.36 -6.98
N THR A 8 20.82 -3.11 -5.70
CA THR A 8 19.85 -3.88 -4.92
C THR A 8 18.44 -3.73 -5.46
N ALA A 9 18.01 -2.49 -5.76
CA ALA A 9 16.69 -2.23 -6.34
C ALA A 9 16.51 -2.96 -7.68
N VAL A 10 17.52 -2.87 -8.56
CA VAL A 10 17.52 -3.56 -9.87
C VAL A 10 17.50 -5.08 -9.67
N ALA A 11 18.30 -5.64 -8.76
CA ALA A 11 18.31 -7.07 -8.48
C ALA A 11 16.96 -7.56 -7.94
N VAL A 12 16.33 -6.82 -7.03
CA VAL A 12 15.00 -7.15 -6.50
C VAL A 12 13.94 -7.07 -7.60
N LEU A 13 13.98 -6.04 -8.45
CA LEU A 13 13.06 -5.91 -9.58
C LEU A 13 13.23 -7.06 -10.58
N ALA A 14 14.47 -7.37 -10.95
CA ALA A 14 14.78 -8.49 -11.85
C ALA A 14 14.31 -9.83 -11.28
N ASN A 15 14.56 -10.10 -10.00
CA ASN A 15 14.12 -11.33 -9.34
C ASN A 15 12.59 -11.46 -9.30
N ASN A 16 11.88 -10.36 -9.01
CA ASN A 16 10.42 -10.37 -9.05
C ASN A 16 9.88 -10.56 -10.47
N ALA A 17 10.47 -9.91 -11.47
CA ALA A 17 10.08 -10.06 -12.87
C ALA A 17 10.29 -11.50 -13.35
N LEU A 18 11.46 -12.09 -13.08
CA LEU A 18 11.76 -13.49 -13.41
C LEU A 18 10.78 -14.45 -12.73
N ARG A 19 10.44 -14.23 -11.46
CA ARG A 19 9.44 -15.05 -10.75
C ARG A 19 8.07 -14.97 -11.42
N VAL A 20 7.60 -13.78 -11.78
CA VAL A 20 6.31 -13.60 -12.48
C VAL A 20 6.30 -14.29 -13.83
N ILE A 21 7.37 -14.12 -14.62
CA ILE A 21 7.51 -14.75 -15.94
C ILE A 21 7.54 -16.28 -15.81
N PHE A 22 8.36 -16.80 -14.89
CA PHE A 22 8.48 -18.24 -14.66
C PHE A 22 7.15 -18.87 -14.22
N LEU A 23 6.44 -18.24 -13.28
CA LEU A 23 5.13 -18.70 -12.83
C LEU A 23 4.10 -18.69 -13.97
N LYS A 24 4.09 -17.62 -14.78
CA LYS A 24 3.17 -17.50 -15.92
C LYS A 24 3.46 -18.54 -16.99
N ILE A 25 4.71 -18.84 -17.30
CA ILE A 25 5.08 -19.82 -18.32
C ILE A 25 4.84 -21.24 -17.82
N ARG A 26 5.30 -21.57 -16.61
CA ARG A 26 5.33 -22.95 -16.12
C ARG A 26 4.01 -23.42 -15.51
N PHE A 27 3.31 -22.52 -14.84
CA PHE A 27 2.09 -22.83 -14.11
C PHE A 27 0.84 -22.16 -14.70
N GLN A 28 1.00 -21.31 -15.72
CA GLN A 28 -0.09 -20.49 -16.29
C GLN A 28 -0.88 -19.68 -15.24
N MET A 29 -0.25 -19.43 -14.08
CA MET A 29 -0.83 -18.65 -13.00
C MET A 29 -0.24 -17.25 -13.00
N GLN A 30 -1.12 -16.25 -12.94
CA GLN A 30 -0.71 -14.88 -12.67
C GLN A 30 -0.65 -14.68 -11.15
N PRO A 31 0.51 -14.33 -10.56
CA PRO A 31 0.66 -14.22 -9.11
C PRO A 31 -0.08 -13.03 -8.49
N TYR A 32 -0.60 -12.11 -9.32
CA TYR A 32 -1.26 -10.89 -8.88
C TYR A 32 -2.63 -10.76 -9.55
N ASP A 33 -3.63 -10.49 -8.73
CA ASP A 33 -5.02 -10.28 -9.14
C ASP A 33 -5.32 -8.77 -9.35
N ILE A 34 -6.50 -8.45 -9.91
CA ILE A 34 -6.99 -7.08 -10.08
C ILE A 34 -7.01 -6.29 -8.76
N ASN A 35 -7.19 -7.01 -7.65
CA ASN A 35 -7.13 -6.45 -6.30
C ASN A 35 -5.74 -5.88 -5.97
N SER A 36 -4.66 -6.50 -6.45
CA SER A 36 -3.30 -5.95 -6.31
C SER A 36 -3.15 -4.62 -7.04
N PHE A 37 -3.78 -4.48 -8.21
CA PHE A 37 -3.80 -3.20 -8.94
C PHE A 37 -4.60 -2.12 -8.21
N LYS A 38 -5.76 -2.46 -7.64
CA LYS A 38 -6.53 -1.54 -6.79
C LYS A 38 -5.70 -1.03 -5.61
N LEU A 39 -4.94 -1.90 -4.95
CA LEU A 39 -4.06 -1.52 -3.82
C LEU A 39 -2.98 -0.51 -4.22
N ILE A 40 -2.36 -0.70 -5.40
CA ILE A 40 -1.38 0.26 -5.93
C ILE A 40 -2.05 1.62 -6.19
N LEU A 41 -3.19 1.61 -6.88
CA LEU A 41 -3.93 2.83 -7.20
C LEU A 41 -4.34 3.60 -5.93
N MET A 42 -4.86 2.89 -4.93
CA MET A 42 -5.21 3.47 -3.64
C MET A 42 -4.00 4.07 -2.91
N SER A 43 -2.83 3.43 -2.99
CA SER A 43 -1.60 3.94 -2.39
C SER A 43 -1.18 5.27 -3.01
N ILE A 44 -1.28 5.38 -4.35
CA ILE A 44 -1.01 6.63 -5.08
C ILE A 44 -1.99 7.71 -4.64
N VAL A 45 -3.29 7.40 -4.60
CA VAL A 45 -4.34 8.35 -4.19
C VAL A 45 -4.15 8.80 -2.73
N ALA A 46 -3.78 7.90 -1.83
CA ALA A 46 -3.54 8.23 -0.43
C ALA A 46 -2.32 9.14 -0.21
N LEU A 47 -1.33 9.12 -1.13
CA LEU A 47 -0.16 9.98 -1.07
C LEU A 47 -0.41 11.40 -1.57
N LEU A 48 -1.34 11.61 -2.51
CA LEU A 48 -1.62 12.93 -3.11
C LEU A 48 -1.87 14.04 -2.07
N PRO A 49 -2.68 13.84 -1.01
CA PRO A 49 -2.95 14.87 -0.02
C PRO A 49 -1.71 15.29 0.76
N SER A 50 -0.73 14.40 0.94
CA SER A 50 0.53 14.74 1.59
C SER A 50 1.26 15.86 0.83
N TYR A 51 1.26 15.86 -0.49
CA TYR A 51 1.95 16.90 -1.27
C TYR A 51 1.39 18.32 -1.04
N PHE A 52 0.12 18.45 -0.65
CA PHE A 52 -0.51 19.74 -0.39
C PHE A 52 -0.37 20.22 1.06
N LEU A 53 0.11 19.37 1.97
CA LEU A 53 0.33 19.80 3.35
C LEU A 53 1.52 20.78 3.43
N PRO A 54 1.36 21.96 4.05
CA PRO A 54 2.48 22.83 4.36
C PRO A 54 3.34 22.22 5.49
N SER A 55 4.61 22.62 5.55
CA SER A 55 5.52 22.26 6.65
C SER A 55 5.00 22.81 7.97
N LEU A 56 4.83 21.95 8.97
CA LEU A 56 4.33 22.29 10.30
C LEU A 56 5.43 22.81 11.26
N GLY A 57 6.64 23.08 10.75
CA GLY A 57 7.76 23.63 11.51
C GLY A 57 8.46 22.65 12.47
N ASN A 58 7.70 21.81 13.17
CA ASN A 58 8.25 20.73 14.00
C ASN A 58 8.28 19.41 13.22
N MET A 59 9.49 18.88 13.00
CA MET A 59 9.72 17.66 12.21
C MET A 59 8.92 16.45 12.71
N PHE A 60 8.84 16.23 14.04
CA PHE A 60 8.13 15.07 14.58
C PHE A 60 6.62 15.17 14.37
N ILE A 61 6.07 16.38 14.54
CA ILE A 61 4.65 16.65 14.35
C ILE A 61 4.29 16.54 12.85
N ASP A 62 5.14 17.05 11.97
CA ASP A 62 4.94 16.98 10.52
C ASP A 62 4.88 15.53 10.03
N ILE A 63 5.84 14.70 10.47
CA ILE A 63 5.87 13.26 10.14
C ILE A 63 4.63 12.55 10.69
N ALA A 64 4.25 12.82 11.95
CA ALA A 64 3.10 12.18 12.58
C ALA A 64 1.81 12.53 11.85
N ILE A 65 1.58 13.81 11.54
CA ILE A 65 0.36 14.27 10.87
C ILE A 65 0.29 13.77 9.43
N ARG A 66 1.38 13.88 8.65
CA ARG A 66 1.42 13.33 7.27
C ARG A 66 1.16 11.84 7.26
N SER A 67 1.79 11.09 8.15
CA SER A 67 1.63 9.63 8.22
C SER A 67 0.22 9.24 8.64
N ALA A 68 -0.37 9.95 9.60
CA ALA A 68 -1.75 9.74 10.02
C ALA A 68 -2.76 10.03 8.90
N ILE A 69 -2.54 11.10 8.13
CA ILE A 69 -3.41 11.45 7.00
C ILE A 69 -3.29 10.41 5.88
N VAL A 70 -2.08 10.09 5.42
CA VAL A 70 -1.86 9.09 4.36
C VAL A 70 -2.40 7.73 4.81
N GLY A 71 -2.07 7.29 6.02
CA GLY A 71 -2.53 6.03 6.58
C GLY A 71 -4.05 5.98 6.75
N GLY A 72 -4.66 7.05 7.26
CA GLY A 72 -6.11 7.17 7.41
C GLY A 72 -6.83 7.08 6.08
N ILE A 73 -6.39 7.83 5.07
CA ILE A 73 -6.97 7.80 3.73
C ILE A 73 -6.82 6.43 3.09
N PHE A 74 -5.64 5.81 3.22
CA PHE A 74 -5.41 4.46 2.72
C PHE A 74 -6.36 3.44 3.35
N ILE A 75 -6.51 3.44 4.68
CA ILE A 75 -7.42 2.54 5.40
C ILE A 75 -8.88 2.77 4.98
N LEU A 76 -9.30 4.02 4.84
CA LEU A 76 -10.65 4.36 4.39
C LEU A 76 -10.93 3.84 2.98
N LEU A 77 -9.99 4.05 2.04
CA LEU A 77 -10.10 3.53 0.68
C LEU A 77 -10.12 1.99 0.67
N LEU A 78 -9.30 1.36 1.51
CA LEU A 78 -9.18 -0.10 1.61
C LEU A 78 -10.49 -0.74 2.03
N LEU A 79 -11.14 -0.16 3.03
CA LEU A 79 -12.44 -0.62 3.52
C LEU A 79 -13.57 -0.35 2.53
N LYS A 80 -13.53 0.76 1.79
CA LYS A 80 -14.57 1.14 0.83
C LYS A 80 -14.48 0.37 -0.49
N MET A 81 -13.29 0.14 -1.02
CA MET A 81 -13.08 -0.49 -2.34
C MET A 81 -12.97 -2.01 -2.28
N GLU A 82 -13.02 -2.58 -1.07
CA GLU A 82 -12.88 -4.00 -0.79
C GLU A 82 -11.64 -4.65 -1.43
N ALA A 83 -10.56 -3.89 -1.61
CA ALA A 83 -9.38 -4.32 -2.35
C ALA A 83 -8.62 -5.49 -1.70
N ALA A 84 -8.87 -5.77 -0.43
CA ALA A 84 -8.35 -6.95 0.26
C ALA A 84 -9.47 -7.56 1.13
N PRO A 85 -10.39 -8.37 0.56
CA PRO A 85 -11.60 -8.83 1.25
C PRO A 85 -11.32 -9.51 2.60
N GLU A 86 -10.30 -10.35 2.65
CA GLU A 86 -9.88 -11.02 3.90
C GLU A 86 -9.41 -10.02 4.96
N LEU A 87 -8.57 -9.05 4.56
CA LEU A 87 -8.06 -8.03 5.47
C LEU A 87 -9.19 -7.10 5.94
N ASN A 88 -10.07 -6.70 5.03
CA ASN A 88 -11.23 -5.86 5.31
C ASN A 88 -12.18 -6.53 6.29
N SER A 89 -12.44 -7.83 6.12
CA SER A 89 -13.27 -8.59 7.06
C SER A 89 -12.66 -8.62 8.46
N LYS A 90 -11.33 -8.81 8.56
CA LYS A 90 -10.60 -8.79 9.84
C LYS A 90 -10.65 -7.41 10.48
N ILE A 91 -10.43 -6.35 9.70
CA ILE A 91 -10.48 -4.96 10.18
C ILE A 91 -11.90 -4.64 10.68
N ARG A 92 -12.94 -4.88 9.89
CA ARG A 92 -14.34 -4.65 10.29
C ARG A 92 -14.73 -5.46 11.53
N LYS A 93 -14.29 -6.72 11.65
CA LYS A 93 -14.52 -7.55 12.83
C LYS A 93 -13.87 -6.95 14.08
N ASN A 94 -12.63 -6.48 13.96
CA ASN A 94 -11.93 -5.82 15.07
C ASN A 94 -12.58 -4.48 15.42
N LEU A 95 -12.98 -3.65 14.45
CA LEU A 95 -13.66 -2.37 14.72
C LEU A 95 -15.00 -2.56 15.44
N LYS A 96 -15.80 -3.55 15.03
CA LYS A 96 -17.05 -3.90 15.74
C LYS A 96 -16.81 -4.29 17.20
N ARG A 97 -15.67 -4.91 17.51
CA ARG A 97 -15.27 -5.23 18.89
C ARG A 97 -15.00 -3.98 19.74
N PHE A 98 -14.59 -2.89 19.10
CA PHE A 98 -14.39 -1.58 19.73
C PHE A 98 -15.61 -0.65 19.60
N SER A 99 -16.79 -1.16 19.21
CA SER A 99 -18.03 -0.38 19.01
C SER A 99 -17.95 0.71 17.93
N ILE A 100 -16.98 0.62 17.02
CA ILE A 100 -16.84 1.54 15.88
C ILE A 100 -17.47 0.88 14.66
N SER A 101 -18.51 1.50 14.09
CA SER A 101 -19.16 1.05 12.86
C SER A 101 -18.71 1.93 11.69
N ILE A 102 -17.94 1.33 10.76
CA ILE A 102 -17.46 1.90 9.49
C ILE A 102 -17.86 0.96 8.35
#